data_AF-A0A0D0REW1-F1
#
_entry.id   AF-A0A0D0REW1-F1
#
_cell.length_a   1.000
_cell.length_b   1.000
_cell.length_c   1.000
_cell.angle_alpha   90.00
_cell.angle_beta   90.00
_cell.angle_gamma   90.00
#
_symmetry.space_group_name_H-M   'P 1'
#
loop_
_entity.id
_entity.type
_entity.pdbx_description
1 polymer ?
#
loop_
_entity_poly.entity_id
_entity_poly.type
_entity_poly.pdbx_seq_one_letter_code
_entity_poly.pdbx_strand_id
1 'polypeptide(L)'
;MELYKKINLHSHTFRCKHAQGNVADYIEEGIRNGMQVLGISDHTPFPEPRDTGIRMELEELPEYISEIESAQKKYQNIRILKSLECDYTKEFISFYKEMKENYHLDYLIGSVLFFL
;
A
#
# COMPACT_ATOMS: atom_id res chain seq x y z
N MET A 1 16.07 -14.98 -13.33
CA MET A 1 15.16 -13.83 -13.14
C MET A 1 13.77 -14.32 -13.49
N GLU A 2 12.84 -14.38 -12.53
CA GLU A 2 11.46 -14.77 -12.84
C GLU A 2 10.81 -13.66 -13.68
N LEU A 3 10.19 -14.03 -14.80
CA LEU A 3 9.48 -13.10 -15.67
C LEU A 3 7.99 -13.20 -15.36
N TYR A 4 7.44 -12.24 -14.62
CA TYR A 4 6.00 -12.14 -14.39
C TYR A 4 5.32 -11.45 -15.58
N LYS A 5 4.19 -11.99 -16.05
CA LYS A 5 3.41 -11.51 -17.19
C LYS A 5 2.26 -10.58 -16.79
N LYS A 6 1.71 -10.73 -15.58
CA LYS A 6 0.63 -9.87 -15.04
C LYS A 6 1.02 -9.36 -13.66
N ILE A 7 1.21 -8.05 -13.57
CA ILE A 7 1.69 -7.35 -12.39
C ILE A 7 0.81 -6.11 -12.20
N ASN A 8 0.36 -5.89 -10.97
CA ASN A 8 -0.18 -4.60 -10.53
C ASN A 8 0.61 -4.15 -9.29
N LEU A 9 1.23 -2.96 -9.35
CA LEU A 9 2.00 -2.38 -8.24
C LEU A 9 1.33 -1.13 -7.67
N HIS A 10 0.09 -0.82 -8.05
CA HIS A 10 -0.64 0.34 -7.54
C HIS A 10 -2.08 -0.08 -7.25
N SER A 11 -2.37 -0.29 -5.97
CA SER A 11 -3.71 -0.63 -5.49
C SER A 11 -3.95 -0.09 -4.09
N HIS A 12 -5.21 0.26 -3.82
CA HIS A 12 -5.67 0.88 -2.58
C HIS A 12 -6.64 -0.04 -1.84
N THR A 13 -6.87 0.24 -0.56
CA THR A 13 -7.87 -0.43 0.26
C THR A 13 -8.92 0.55 0.73
N PHE A 14 -9.97 0.08 1.42
CA PHE A 14 -10.96 0.95 2.05
C PHE A 14 -10.34 2.01 3.00
N ARG A 15 -9.13 1.76 3.53
CA ARG A 15 -8.43 2.67 4.44
C ARG A 15 -8.05 4.00 3.78
N CYS A 16 -8.00 4.05 2.45
CA CYS A 16 -7.82 5.27 1.69
C CYS A 16 -9.03 6.23 1.78
N LYS A 17 -10.17 5.75 2.29
CA LYS A 17 -11.44 6.49 2.45
C LYS A 17 -12.17 6.83 1.15
N HIS A 18 -11.61 6.45 0.00
CA HIS A 18 -12.23 6.63 -1.32
C HIS A 18 -12.10 5.41 -2.26
N ALA A 19 -11.71 4.25 -1.71
CA ALA A 19 -11.79 2.94 -2.33
C ALA A 19 -12.67 2.03 -1.48
N GLN A 20 -12.98 0.84 -1.99
CA GLN A 20 -13.80 -0.16 -1.29
C GLN A 20 -13.05 -1.49 -1.28
N GLY A 21 -13.36 -2.33 -0.30
CA GLY A 21 -12.72 -3.64 -0.13
C GLY A 21 -11.41 -3.58 0.66
N ASN A 22 -11.05 -4.72 1.23
CA ASN A 22 -9.85 -4.91 2.04
C ASN A 22 -8.73 -5.59 1.26
N VAL A 23 -7.62 -5.93 1.91
CA VAL A 23 -6.46 -6.55 1.26
C VAL A 23 -6.82 -7.88 0.60
N ALA A 24 -7.60 -8.72 1.29
CA ALA A 24 -8.01 -10.02 0.78
C ALA A 24 -8.90 -9.90 -0.47
N ASP A 25 -9.82 -8.94 -0.50
CA ASP A 25 -10.72 -8.73 -1.65
C ASP A 25 -9.93 -8.49 -2.95
N TYR A 26 -8.92 -7.61 -2.90
CA TYR A 26 -8.06 -7.30 -4.04
C TYR A 26 -7.16 -8.48 -4.44
N ILE A 27 -6.65 -9.23 -3.46
CA ILE A 27 -5.82 -10.42 -3.73
C ILE A 27 -6.64 -11.51 -4.42
N GLU A 28 -7.83 -11.79 -3.92
CA GLU A 28 -8.71 -12.82 -4.47
C GLU A 28 -9.15 -12.46 -5.89
N GLU A 29 -9.46 -11.19 -6.15
CA GLU A 29 -9.76 -10.72 -7.50
C GLU A 29 -8.53 -10.78 -8.40
N GLY A 30 -7.35 -10.42 -7.90
CA GLY A 30 -6.09 -10.57 -8.61
C GLY A 30 -5.84 -12.01 -9.03
N ILE A 31 -6.02 -12.97 -8.13
CA ILE A 31 -5.88 -14.40 -8.40
C ILE A 31 -6.89 -14.83 -9.48
N ARG A 32 -8.17 -14.44 -9.37
CA ARG A 32 -9.21 -14.77 -10.37
C ARG A 32 -8.83 -14.28 -11.77
N ASN A 33 -8.12 -13.16 -11.88
CA ASN A 33 -7.68 -12.58 -13.15
C ASN A 33 -6.28 -13.05 -13.61
N GLY A 34 -5.67 -13.99 -12.90
CA GLY A 34 -4.34 -14.53 -13.20
C GLY A 34 -3.20 -13.56 -12.91
N MET A 35 -3.37 -12.63 -11.97
CA MET A 35 -2.31 -11.76 -11.48
C MET A 35 -1.22 -12.59 -10.81
N GLN A 36 0.04 -12.28 -11.09
CA GLN A 36 1.19 -12.98 -10.51
C GLN A 36 1.87 -12.17 -9.42
N VAL A 37 1.80 -10.84 -9.50
CA VAL A 37 2.32 -9.93 -8.48
C VAL A 37 1.29 -8.83 -8.21
N LEU A 38 0.95 -8.62 -6.94
CA LEU A 38 0.07 -7.55 -6.49
C LEU A 38 0.74 -6.75 -5.38
N GLY A 39 0.86 -5.45 -5.59
CA GLY A 39 1.36 -4.50 -4.60
C GLY A 39 0.22 -3.74 -3.95
N ILE A 40 0.06 -3.92 -2.63
CA ILE A 40 -0.86 -3.14 -1.80
C ILE A 40 -0.11 -1.87 -1.40
N SER A 41 -0.56 -0.73 -1.91
CA SER A 41 0.18 0.54 -1.95
C SER A 41 -0.75 1.71 -1.64
N ASP A 42 -1.49 1.58 -0.55
CA ASP A 42 -2.44 2.58 -0.14
C ASP A 42 -1.78 3.93 0.22
N HIS A 43 -2.56 5.00 0.32
CA HIS A 43 -2.05 6.31 0.69
C HIS A 43 -1.36 6.26 2.05
N THR A 44 -0.13 6.78 2.09
CA THR A 44 0.64 6.91 3.34
C THR A 44 -0.13 7.82 4.30
N PRO A 45 -0.25 7.46 5.60
CA PRO A 45 -0.70 8.42 6.59
C PRO A 45 0.32 9.57 6.71
N PHE A 46 -0.11 10.69 7.27
CA PHE A 46 0.80 11.76 7.67
C PHE A 46 1.09 11.68 9.17
N PRO A 47 2.27 12.16 9.62
CA PRO A 47 2.62 12.18 11.04
C PRO A 47 1.73 13.13 11.87
N GLU A 48 1.02 14.03 11.20
CA GLU A 48 0.04 14.94 11.77
C GLU A 48 -1.28 14.86 10.98
N PRO A 49 -2.44 15.11 11.63
CA PRO A 49 -3.73 15.07 10.94
C PRO A 49 -3.81 16.10 9.81
N ARG A 50 -3.71 15.62 8.57
CA ARG A 50 -3.81 16.41 7.33
C ARG A 50 -4.40 15.52 6.24
N ASP A 51 -5.31 16.10 5.44
CA ASP A 51 -6.01 15.39 4.36
C ASP A 51 -6.71 14.10 4.83
N THR A 52 -7.29 14.12 6.03
CA THR A 52 -7.89 12.96 6.70
C THR A 52 -9.10 12.37 5.97
N GLY A 53 -9.58 12.95 4.87
CA GLY A 53 -10.64 12.39 4.03
C GLY A 53 -10.15 11.47 2.92
N ILE A 54 -8.84 11.37 2.68
CA ILE A 54 -8.27 10.69 1.51
C ILE A 54 -7.12 9.73 1.84
N ARG A 55 -6.90 9.42 3.11
CA ARG A 55 -5.84 8.51 3.58
C ARG A 55 -6.20 7.90 4.91
N MET A 56 -5.54 6.82 5.29
CA MET A 56 -5.65 6.25 6.63
C MET A 56 -5.04 7.18 7.68
N GLU A 57 -5.52 7.10 8.91
CA GLU A 57 -4.84 7.74 10.04
C GLU A 57 -3.55 6.99 10.42
N LEU A 58 -2.62 7.66 11.10
CA LEU A 58 -1.33 7.07 11.47
C LEU A 58 -1.49 5.82 12.34
N GLU A 59 -2.49 5.82 13.23
CA GLU A 59 -2.81 4.73 14.14
C GLU A 59 -3.33 3.47 13.43
N GLU A 60 -3.82 3.61 12.19
CA GLU A 60 -4.30 2.48 11.37
C GLU A 60 -3.16 1.76 10.64
N LEU A 61 -2.00 2.40 10.49
CA LEU A 61 -0.87 1.86 9.74
C LEU A 61 -0.38 0.49 10.25
N PRO A 62 -0.23 0.25 11.58
CA PRO A 62 0.16 -1.07 12.06
C PRO A 62 -0.81 -2.19 11.65
N GLU A 63 -2.12 -1.91 11.64
CA GLU A 63 -3.14 -2.88 11.25
C GLU A 63 -3.10 -3.13 9.74
N TYR A 64 -2.97 -2.09 8.92
CA TYR A 64 -2.75 -2.19 7.47
C TYR A 64 -1.56 -3.10 7.14
N ILE A 65 -0.43 -2.89 7.82
CA ILE A 65 0.79 -3.69 7.62
C ILE A 65 0.56 -5.14 8.04
N SER A 66 -0.07 -5.37 9.19
CA SER A 66 -0.35 -6.73 9.69
C SER A 66 -1.29 -7.50 8.77
N GLU A 67 -2.27 -6.84 8.16
CA GLU A 67 -3.20 -7.43 7.21
C GLU A 67 -2.47 -7.93 5.95
N ILE A 68 -1.56 -7.13 5.41
CA ILE A 68 -0.73 -7.51 4.25
C ILE A 68 0.19 -8.69 4.59
N GLU A 69 0.86 -8.66 5.75
CA GLU A 69 1.74 -9.75 6.17
C GLU A 69 0.99 -11.07 6.42
N SER A 70 -0.23 -10.97 6.95
CA SER A 70 -1.12 -12.11 7.12
C SER A 70 -1.53 -12.68 5.77
N ALA A 71 -1.81 -11.81 4.80
CA ALA A 71 -2.12 -12.21 3.43
C ALA A 71 -0.92 -12.85 2.72
N GLN A 72 0.29 -12.33 2.88
CA GLN A 72 1.54 -12.92 2.36
C GLN A 72 1.75 -14.36 2.86
N LYS A 73 1.33 -14.67 4.09
CA LYS A 73 1.36 -16.04 4.65
C LYS A 73 0.24 -16.92 4.09
N LYS A 74 -0.96 -16.35 3.91
CA LYS A 74 -2.16 -17.08 3.49
C LYS A 74 -2.15 -17.44 2.00
N TYR A 75 -1.74 -16.52 1.13
CA TYR A 75 -1.83 -16.68 -0.32
C TYR A 75 -0.45 -16.95 -0.92
N GLN A 76 -0.18 -18.20 -1.30
CA GLN A 76 1.13 -18.64 -1.83
C GLN A 76 1.19 -18.71 -3.37
N ASN A 77 0.05 -18.54 -4.05
CA ASN A 77 -0.07 -18.64 -5.51
C ASN A 77 0.05 -17.28 -6.23
N ILE A 78 0.22 -16.20 -5.48
CA ILE A 78 0.44 -14.83 -5.97
C ILE A 78 1.49 -14.17 -5.09
N ARG A 79 2.40 -13.39 -5.69
CA ARG A 79 3.36 -12.61 -4.92
C ARG A 79 2.72 -11.31 -4.44
N ILE A 80 2.62 -11.15 -3.13
CA ILE A 80 2.05 -9.94 -2.52
C ILE A 80 3.19 -9.05 -2.04
N LEU A 81 3.18 -7.79 -2.43
CA LEU A 81 4.14 -6.77 -2.03
C LEU A 81 3.48 -5.75 -1.12
N LYS A 82 4.20 -5.34 -0.08
CA LYS A 82 3.79 -4.38 0.94
C LYS A 82 4.39 -3.02 0.64
N SER A 83 3.56 -2.01 0.44
CA SER A 83 3.97 -0.69 -0.03
C SER A 83 3.03 0.42 0.45
N LEU A 84 3.40 1.66 0.16
CA LEU A 84 2.62 2.86 0.39
C LEU A 84 2.80 3.84 -0.78
N GLU A 85 1.75 4.60 -1.08
CA GLU A 85 1.79 5.78 -1.93
C GLU A 85 2.08 7.03 -1.10
N CYS A 86 3.24 7.64 -1.31
CA CYS A 86 3.75 8.80 -0.59
C CYS A 86 3.53 10.08 -1.39
N ASP A 87 2.63 10.92 -0.90
CA ASP A 87 2.48 12.29 -1.37
C ASP A 87 3.77 13.09 -1.18
N TYR A 88 4.27 13.68 -2.25
CA TYR A 88 5.44 14.54 -2.20
C TYR A 88 5.16 15.77 -1.34
N THR A 89 5.66 15.71 -0.12
CA THR A 89 5.65 16.81 0.84
C THR A 89 7.05 16.90 1.40
N LYS A 90 7.73 18.04 1.19
CA LYS A 90 9.16 18.17 1.50
C LYS A 90 9.44 17.86 2.98
N GLU A 91 8.54 18.23 3.88
CA GLU A 91 8.65 17.95 5.31
C GLU A 91 8.57 16.45 5.67
N PHE A 92 7.93 15.61 4.85
CA PHE A 92 7.62 14.22 5.20
C PHE A 92 8.57 13.18 4.57
N ILE A 93 9.57 13.60 3.79
CA ILE A 93 10.51 12.69 3.12
C ILE A 93 11.24 11.78 4.13
N SER A 94 11.67 12.32 5.28
CA SER A 94 12.35 11.52 6.32
C SER A 94 11.39 10.51 6.95
N PHE A 95 10.15 10.95 7.23
CA PHE A 95 9.11 10.08 7.76
C PHE A 95 8.83 8.88 6.83
N TYR A 96 8.73 9.10 5.51
CA TYR A 96 8.52 8.01 4.56
C TYR A 96 9.68 7.01 4.54
N LYS A 97 10.92 7.47 4.67
CA LYS A 97 12.10 6.59 4.76
C LYS A 97 12.05 5.74 6.03
N GLU A 98 11.72 6.36 7.17
CA GLU A 98 11.56 5.66 8.44
C GLU A 98 10.44 4.61 8.37
N MET A 99 9.29 4.93 7.77
CA MET A 99 8.21 3.96 7.56
C MET A 99 8.65 2.79 6.69
N LYS A 100 9.38 3.06 5.60
CA LYS A 100 9.93 2.00 4.74
C LYS A 100 10.86 1.07 5.51
N GLU A 101 11.71 1.60 6.37
CA GLU A 101 12.66 0.81 7.16
C GLU A 101 11.97 0.04 8.27
N ASN A 102 11.15 0.72 9.10
CA ASN A 102 10.48 0.15 10.27
C ASN A 102 9.48 -0.94 9.90
N TYR A 103 8.76 -0.77 8.80
CA TYR A 103 7.78 -1.75 8.33
C TYR A 103 8.32 -2.64 7.22
N HIS A 104 9.60 -2.55 6.85
CA HIS A 104 10.20 -3.35 5.78
C HIS A 104 9.38 -3.34 4.48
N LEU A 105 8.98 -2.15 4.03
CA LEU A 105 8.19 -2.00 2.80
C LEU A 105 9.04 -2.38 1.59
N ASP A 106 8.43 -3.13 0.66
CA ASP A 106 9.06 -3.61 -0.56
C ASP A 106 9.42 -2.46 -1.50
N TYR A 107 8.54 -1.45 -1.58
CA TYR A 107 8.73 -0.23 -2.36
C TYR A 107 7.90 0.91 -1.79
N LEU A 108 8.11 2.12 -2.34
CA LEU A 108 7.28 3.29 -2.13
C LEU A 108 6.92 3.87 -3.50
N ILE A 109 5.70 4.37 -3.65
CA ILE A 109 5.31 5.20 -4.79
C ILE A 109 5.47 6.66 -4.36
N GLY A 110 6.03 7.51 -5.23
CA GLY A 110 6.01 8.96 -5.02
C GLY A 110 4.95 9.58 -5.91
N SER A 111 4.00 10.32 -5.34
CA SER A 111 2.94 11.01 -6.08
C SER A 111 2.95 12.52 -5.80
N VAL A 112 2.37 13.30 -6.71
CA VAL A 112 2.11 14.73 -6.52
C VAL A 112 0.62 14.93 -6.69
N LEU A 113 -0.12 14.91 -5.57
CA LEU A 113 -1.58 15.06 -5.58
C LEU A 113 -2.03 16.52 -5.42
N PHE A 114 -1.15 17.40 -4.97
CA PHE A 114 -1.44 18.81 -4.73
C PHE A 114 -0.60 19.70 -5.62
N PHE A 115 -1.28 20.61 -6.33
CA PHE A 115 -0.67 21.71 -7.06
C PHE A 115 -1.11 23.01 -6.41
N LEU A 116 -0.14 23.88 -6.08
CA LEU A 116 -0.39 25.27 -5.70
C LEU A 116 -0.57 26.13 -6.94
#